data_AF-A0A7C4UZC5-F1
#
_entry.id   AF-A0A7C4UZC5-F1
#
_cell.length_a   1.000
_cell.length_b   1.000
_cell.length_c   1.000
_cell.angle_alpha   90.00
_cell.angle_beta   90.00
_cell.angle_gamma   90.00
#
_symmetry.space_group_name_H-M   'P 1'
#
loop_
_entity.id
_entity.type
_entity.pdbx_description
1 polymer ?
#
loop_
_entity_poly.entity_id
_entity_poly.type
_entity_poly.pdbx_seq_one_letter_code
_entity_poly.pdbx_strand_id
1 'polypeptide(L)'
;MLEQRLDTAPGWKSKLEMTVKDYAIDTSAKILFYAPVMAVMEAYNGLNSDQIIQSRISAAVVDVGVARIYGKTLDSVRSKFHIKSDSTGSKAYAVDTITMIGIYTPVYAGILAAAGADEKQIGYSLSMGAIIAAITARPFGKYVLNKWRNLLGYAR
;
A
#
# COMPACT_ATOMS: atom_id res chain seq x y z
N MET A 1 24.27 -21.40 -17.56
CA MET A 1 22.83 -21.72 -17.47
C MET A 1 22.28 -21.15 -16.16
N LEU A 2 22.31 -19.81 -16.00
CA LEU A 2 22.24 -19.12 -14.70
C LEU A 2 21.35 -17.86 -14.70
N GLU A 3 20.36 -17.74 -15.59
CA GLU A 3 19.53 -16.53 -15.69
C GLU A 3 18.05 -16.84 -15.92
N GLN A 4 17.39 -17.51 -14.97
CA GLN A 4 15.95 -17.77 -15.19
C GLN A 4 15.06 -17.97 -13.96
N ARG A 5 15.34 -17.39 -12.79
CA ARG A 5 14.41 -17.47 -11.63
C ARG A 5 14.42 -16.26 -10.72
N LEU A 6 13.97 -15.13 -11.23
CA LEU A 6 13.74 -13.93 -10.42
C LEU A 6 12.31 -13.40 -10.50
N ASP A 7 11.36 -14.16 -11.04
CA ASP A 7 10.02 -13.66 -11.41
C ASP A 7 8.86 -14.31 -10.64
N THR A 8 8.90 -14.34 -9.30
CA THR A 8 7.72 -14.75 -8.53
C THR A 8 7.65 -14.08 -7.15
N ALA A 9 7.19 -12.83 -7.09
CA ALA A 9 6.47 -12.24 -5.95
C ALA A 9 5.97 -10.83 -6.35
N PRO A 10 4.69 -10.48 -6.22
CA PRO A 10 4.25 -9.12 -6.51
C PRO A 10 4.65 -8.20 -5.36
N GLY A 11 5.72 -7.42 -5.59
CA GLY A 11 6.22 -6.33 -4.73
C GLY A 11 6.79 -6.86 -3.41
N TRP A 12 8.03 -6.64 -3.01
CA TRP A 12 8.98 -5.58 -3.26
C TRP A 12 10.33 -6.26 -3.09
N LYS A 13 11.19 -6.31 -4.11
CA LYS A 13 12.54 -6.84 -3.90
C LYS A 13 13.35 -5.82 -3.12
N SER A 14 13.96 -6.25 -2.02
CA SER A 14 15.15 -5.62 -1.48
C SER A 14 16.24 -5.63 -2.56
N LYS A 15 16.51 -4.48 -3.17
CA LYS A 15 17.81 -4.21 -3.80
C LYS A 15 17.99 -2.71 -3.93
N LEU A 16 19.17 -2.25 -3.54
CA LEU A 16 19.62 -0.86 -3.44
C LEU A 16 19.69 -0.11 -4.80
N GLU A 17 18.95 -0.56 -5.83
CA GLU A 17 19.00 -0.06 -7.21
C GLU A 17 17.61 0.19 -7.82
N MET A 18 16.66 0.68 -7.02
CA MET A 18 15.39 1.17 -7.55
C MET A 18 15.63 2.57 -8.12
N THR A 19 15.39 2.76 -9.42
CA THR A 19 15.58 4.10 -10.02
C THR A 19 14.49 5.05 -9.52
N VAL A 20 14.73 6.36 -9.60
CA VAL A 20 13.70 7.38 -9.30
C VAL A 20 12.44 7.16 -10.15
N LYS A 21 12.62 6.67 -11.39
CA LYS A 21 11.53 6.34 -12.31
C LYS A 21 10.69 5.17 -11.79
N ASP A 22 11.31 4.08 -11.33
CA ASP A 22 10.63 2.91 -10.78
C ASP A 22 9.74 3.31 -9.60
N TYR A 23 10.32 4.13 -8.73
CA TYR A 23 9.67 4.62 -7.54
C TYR A 23 8.46 5.51 -7.88
N ALA A 24 8.61 6.42 -8.83
CA ALA A 24 7.51 7.28 -9.29
C ALA A 24 6.39 6.46 -9.94
N ILE A 25 6.72 5.45 -10.75
CA ILE A 25 5.75 4.55 -11.37
C ILE A 25 4.97 3.78 -10.30
N ASP A 26 5.66 3.17 -9.35
CA ASP A 26 5.00 2.36 -8.30
C ASP A 26 4.13 3.21 -7.37
N THR A 27 4.62 4.39 -7.00
CA THR A 27 3.90 5.31 -6.12
C THR A 27 2.67 5.90 -6.82
N SER A 28 2.79 6.27 -8.09
CA SER A 28 1.66 6.76 -8.89
C SER A 28 0.56 5.71 -9.04
N ALA A 29 0.93 4.43 -9.28
CA ALA A 29 -0.01 3.32 -9.33
C ALA A 29 -0.83 3.22 -8.04
N LYS A 30 -0.15 3.34 -6.90
CA LYS A 30 -0.76 3.25 -5.58
C LYS A 30 -1.71 4.42 -5.33
N ILE A 31 -1.24 5.65 -5.55
CA ILE A 31 -2.04 6.86 -5.34
C ILE A 31 -3.29 6.82 -6.21
N LEU A 32 -3.16 6.55 -7.51
CA LEU A 32 -4.29 6.56 -8.44
C LEU A 32 -5.31 5.45 -8.16
N PHE A 33 -4.86 4.31 -7.64
CA PHE A 33 -5.76 3.22 -7.26
C PHE A 33 -6.48 3.50 -5.93
N TYR A 34 -5.73 3.88 -4.89
CA TYR A 34 -6.30 4.01 -3.54
C TYR A 34 -7.00 5.35 -3.31
N ALA A 35 -6.61 6.44 -3.97
CA ALA A 35 -7.23 7.74 -3.77
C ALA A 35 -8.76 7.72 -3.99
N PRO A 36 -9.31 7.24 -5.13
CA PRO A 36 -10.76 7.22 -5.32
C PRO A 36 -11.47 6.23 -4.41
N VAL A 37 -10.90 5.04 -4.19
CA VAL A 37 -11.49 4.00 -3.31
C VAL A 37 -11.62 4.53 -1.88
N MET A 38 -10.57 5.17 -1.39
CA MET A 38 -10.55 5.74 -0.04
C MET A 38 -11.43 6.98 0.06
N ALA A 39 -11.46 7.87 -0.95
CA ALA A 39 -12.32 9.05 -0.94
C ALA A 39 -13.81 8.69 -0.87
N VAL A 40 -14.25 7.66 -1.60
CA VAL A 40 -15.63 7.15 -1.53
C VAL A 40 -15.92 6.58 -0.14
N MET A 41 -14.98 5.83 0.43
CA MET A 41 -15.13 5.27 1.78
C MET A 41 -15.16 6.37 2.86
N GLU A 42 -14.33 7.40 2.73
CA GLU A 42 -14.32 8.57 3.63
C GLU A 42 -15.64 9.34 3.55
N ALA A 43 -16.16 9.58 2.34
CA ALA A 43 -17.47 10.19 2.15
C ALA A 43 -18.59 9.36 2.78
N TYR A 44 -18.54 8.03 2.62
CA TYR A 44 -19.47 7.12 3.28
C TYR A 44 -19.41 7.20 4.81
N ASN A 45 -18.23 7.44 5.37
CA ASN A 45 -18.03 7.63 6.81
C ASN A 45 -18.33 9.06 7.29
N GLY A 46 -18.85 9.92 6.41
CA GLY A 46 -19.32 11.25 6.75
C GLY A 46 -18.26 12.34 6.74
N LEU A 47 -17.07 12.10 6.16
CA LEU A 47 -16.12 13.18 5.93
C LEU A 47 -16.68 14.15 4.88
N ASN A 48 -16.47 15.45 5.10
CA ASN A 48 -16.83 16.47 4.12
C ASN A 48 -15.77 16.57 3.01
N SER A 49 -16.09 17.30 1.93
CA SER A 49 -15.23 17.40 0.77
C SER A 49 -13.84 17.98 1.06
N ASP A 50 -13.74 18.97 1.96
CA ASP A 50 -12.46 19.59 2.31
C ASP A 50 -11.57 18.62 3.10
N GLN A 51 -12.16 17.89 4.07
CA GLN A 51 -11.49 16.84 4.82
C GLN A 51 -10.98 15.74 3.89
N ILE A 52 -11.78 15.30 2.91
CA ILE A 52 -11.39 14.28 1.94
C ILE A 52 -10.25 14.78 1.06
N ILE A 53 -10.35 15.98 0.50
CA ILE A 53 -9.28 16.52 -0.36
C ILE A 53 -7.98 16.64 0.43
N GLN A 54 -8.04 17.18 1.65
CA GLN A 54 -6.88 17.33 2.52
C GLN A 54 -6.29 15.97 2.92
N SER A 55 -7.12 14.98 3.25
CA SER A 55 -6.66 13.63 3.62
C SER A 55 -5.99 12.93 2.42
N ARG A 56 -6.57 13.03 1.22
CA ARG A 56 -6.04 12.39 0.01
C ARG A 56 -4.73 13.03 -0.46
N ILE A 57 -4.62 14.36 -0.42
CA ILE A 57 -3.37 15.06 -0.73
C ILE A 57 -2.29 14.68 0.29
N SER A 58 -2.62 14.71 1.58
CA SER A 58 -1.70 14.32 2.65
C SER A 58 -1.24 12.87 2.50
N ALA A 59 -2.16 11.96 2.19
CA ALA A 59 -1.86 10.55 1.93
C ALA A 59 -0.93 10.39 0.73
N ALA A 60 -1.14 11.12 -0.37
CA ALA A 60 -0.28 11.06 -1.54
C ALA A 60 1.16 11.49 -1.22
N VAL A 61 1.34 12.54 -0.42
CA VAL A 61 2.66 13.01 0.04
C VAL A 61 3.31 11.99 0.98
N VAL A 62 2.55 11.48 1.94
CA VAL A 62 3.06 10.53 2.94
C VAL A 62 3.41 9.18 2.32
N ASP A 63 2.65 8.73 1.31
CA ASP A 63 2.86 7.45 0.63
C ASP A 63 4.22 7.35 -0.04
N VAL A 64 4.76 8.48 -0.53
CA VAL A 64 6.14 8.59 -1.01
C VAL A 64 7.07 8.05 0.09
N GLY A 65 7.09 8.66 1.27
CA GLY A 65 7.99 8.25 2.36
C GLY A 65 7.69 6.84 2.91
N VAL A 66 6.42 6.55 3.20
CA VAL A 66 6.00 5.35 3.94
C VAL A 66 6.18 4.08 3.13
N ALA A 67 6.06 4.12 1.81
CA ALA A 67 6.21 2.93 0.95
C ALA A 67 7.56 2.21 1.19
N ARG A 68 8.65 2.98 1.37
CA ARG A 68 9.98 2.40 1.61
C ARG A 68 10.12 1.79 3.00
N ILE A 69 9.56 2.45 4.00
CA ILE A 69 9.54 1.95 5.38
C ILE A 69 8.75 0.64 5.42
N TYR A 70 7.57 0.62 4.79
CA TYR A 70 6.73 -0.57 4.67
C TYR A 70 7.48 -1.74 4.04
N GLY A 71 8.15 -1.54 2.89
CA GLY A 71 8.90 -2.61 2.23
C GLY A 71 9.99 -3.22 3.12
N LYS A 72 10.80 -2.38 3.77
CA LYS A 72 11.85 -2.85 4.70
C LYS A 72 11.29 -3.62 5.90
N THR A 73 10.21 -3.11 6.48
CA THR A 73 9.57 -3.76 7.63
C THR A 73 8.94 -5.08 7.22
N LEU A 74 8.26 -5.13 6.07
CA LEU A 74 7.67 -6.35 5.54
C LEU A 74 8.72 -7.44 5.29
N ASP A 75 9.85 -7.09 4.68
CA ASP A 75 10.96 -8.02 4.45
C ASP A 75 11.51 -8.57 5.77
N SER A 76 11.68 -7.70 6.76
CA SER A 76 12.16 -8.08 8.10
C SER A 76 11.19 -9.02 8.81
N VAL A 77 9.89 -8.72 8.74
CA VAL A 77 8.84 -9.55 9.35
C VAL A 77 8.74 -10.90 8.64
N ARG A 78 8.73 -10.94 7.30
CA ARG A 78 8.72 -12.20 6.53
C ARG A 78 9.93 -13.06 6.83
N SER A 79 11.12 -12.45 6.93
CA SER A 79 12.35 -13.13 7.34
C SER A 79 12.19 -13.77 8.73
N LYS A 80 11.67 -13.03 9.71
CA LYS A 80 11.39 -13.53 11.07
C LYS A 80 10.43 -14.71 11.10
N PHE A 81 9.45 -14.76 10.19
CA PHE A 81 8.48 -15.86 10.08
C PHE A 81 8.89 -17.00 9.14
N HIS A 82 10.13 -16.98 8.62
CA HIS A 82 10.67 -17.94 7.65
C HIS A 82 9.80 -18.05 6.38
N ILE A 83 9.24 -16.92 5.94
CA ILE A 83 8.40 -16.84 4.75
C ILE A 83 9.27 -16.45 3.59
N LYS A 84 9.40 -17.35 2.61
CA LYS A 84 10.09 -17.03 1.35
C LYS A 84 9.36 -15.91 0.62
N SER A 85 10.12 -15.08 -0.09
CA SER A 85 9.58 -13.92 -0.82
C SER A 85 8.48 -14.29 -1.81
N ASP A 86 8.55 -15.49 -2.39
CA ASP A 86 7.64 -16.04 -3.40
C ASP A 86 6.42 -16.77 -2.82
N SER A 87 6.28 -16.83 -1.49
CA SER A 87 5.23 -17.60 -0.86
C SER A 87 3.85 -16.95 -1.04
N THR A 88 2.95 -17.66 -1.70
CA THR A 88 1.55 -17.23 -1.94
C THR A 88 0.54 -17.85 -0.97
N GLY A 89 0.98 -18.68 -0.02
CA GLY A 89 0.10 -19.34 0.96
C GLY A 89 -0.59 -18.38 1.95
N SER A 90 -1.56 -18.92 2.70
CA SER A 90 -2.34 -18.18 3.70
C SER A 90 -1.49 -17.53 4.80
N LYS A 91 -0.41 -18.21 5.24
CA LYS A 91 0.55 -17.66 6.21
C LYS A 91 1.22 -16.38 5.71
N ALA A 92 1.66 -16.39 4.45
CA ALA A 92 2.26 -15.23 3.82
C ALA A 92 1.23 -14.11 3.65
N TYR A 93 -0.02 -14.44 3.27
CA TYR A 93 -1.11 -13.47 3.17
C TYR A 93 -1.38 -12.76 4.51
N ALA A 94 -1.48 -13.53 5.59
CA ALA A 94 -1.75 -13.02 6.92
C ALA A 94 -0.61 -12.08 7.37
N VAL A 95 0.65 -12.49 7.19
CA VAL A 95 1.81 -11.66 7.55
C VAL A 95 1.85 -10.35 6.74
N ASP A 96 1.59 -10.42 5.44
CA ASP A 96 1.54 -9.23 4.57
C ASP A 96 0.47 -8.24 5.04
N THR A 97 -0.72 -8.78 5.32
CA THR A 97 -1.89 -8.00 5.73
C THR A 97 -1.69 -7.37 7.10
N ILE A 98 -1.25 -8.15 8.09
CA ILE A 98 -1.01 -7.66 9.46
C ILE A 98 0.07 -6.59 9.45
N THR A 99 1.17 -6.80 8.71
CA THR A 99 2.26 -5.81 8.62
C THR A 99 1.76 -4.52 7.97
N MET A 100 0.97 -4.63 6.90
CA MET A 100 0.43 -3.47 6.21
C MET A 100 -0.55 -2.69 7.09
N ILE A 101 -1.50 -3.36 7.74
CA ILE A 101 -2.43 -2.72 8.69
C ILE A 101 -1.65 -2.05 9.82
N GLY A 102 -0.69 -2.75 10.43
CA GLY A 102 0.10 -2.22 11.54
C GLY A 102 0.89 -0.95 11.21
N ILE A 103 1.31 -0.77 9.96
CA ILE A 103 2.05 0.44 9.53
C ILE A 103 1.10 1.52 9.01
N TYR A 104 0.15 1.17 8.16
CA TYR A 104 -0.69 2.16 7.49
C TYR A 104 -1.85 2.67 8.34
N THR A 105 -2.39 1.87 9.27
CA THR A 105 -3.46 2.32 10.16
C THR A 105 -3.04 3.53 11.02
N PRO A 106 -1.91 3.54 11.76
CA PRO A 106 -1.53 4.71 12.54
C PRO A 106 -1.19 5.93 11.67
N VAL A 107 -0.57 5.71 10.51
CA VAL A 107 -0.29 6.77 9.52
C VAL A 107 -1.60 7.39 9.02
N TYR A 108 -2.57 6.55 8.68
CA TYR A 108 -3.86 7.00 8.18
C TYR A 108 -4.66 7.74 9.25
N ALA A 109 -4.62 7.27 10.50
CA ALA A 109 -5.23 7.98 11.63
C ALA A 109 -4.66 9.40 11.78
N GLY A 110 -3.34 9.54 11.68
CA GLY A 110 -2.67 10.85 11.72
C GLY A 110 -3.08 11.76 10.56
N ILE A 111 -3.20 11.21 9.34
CA ILE A 111 -3.68 11.95 8.16
C ILE A 111 -5.12 12.46 8.37
N LEU A 112 -6.02 11.61 8.86
CA LEU A 112 -7.41 11.98 9.09
C LEU A 112 -7.54 13.03 10.20
N ALA A 113 -6.81 12.88 11.30
CA ALA A 113 -6.78 13.84 12.38
C ALA A 113 -6.25 15.20 11.90
N ALA A 114 -5.18 15.22 11.09
CA ALA A 114 -4.64 16.44 10.50
C ALA A 114 -5.60 17.10 9.48
N ALA A 115 -6.46 16.30 8.84
CA ALA A 115 -7.54 16.79 7.99
C ALA A 115 -8.76 17.29 8.78
N GLY A 116 -8.76 17.17 10.11
CA GLY A 116 -9.85 17.64 10.96
C GLY A 116 -11.02 16.66 11.08
N ALA A 117 -10.82 15.37 10.81
CA ALA A 117 -11.83 14.35 11.04
C ALA A 117 -12.07 14.12 12.54
N ASP A 118 -13.32 13.86 12.92
CA ASP A 118 -13.68 13.53 14.30
C ASP A 118 -13.32 12.08 14.67
N GLU A 119 -13.36 11.75 15.96
CA GLU A 119 -12.97 10.42 16.47
C GLU A 119 -13.81 9.27 15.89
N LYS A 120 -15.10 9.49 15.63
CA LYS A 120 -15.99 8.47 15.05
C LYS A 120 -15.67 8.27 13.58
N GLN A 121 -15.51 9.37 12.83
CA GLN A 121 -15.07 9.36 11.43
C GLN A 121 -13.74 8.62 11.29
N ILE A 122 -12.78 8.89 12.18
CA ILE A 122 -11.49 8.19 12.23
C ILE A 122 -11.72 6.71 12.53
N GLY A 123 -12.45 6.37 13.59
CA GLY A 123 -12.68 4.97 13.98
C GLY A 123 -13.34 4.12 12.88
N TYR A 124 -14.37 4.65 12.22
CA TYR A 124 -15.03 3.98 11.10
C TYR A 124 -14.10 3.85 9.88
N SER A 125 -13.35 4.91 9.57
CA SER A 125 -12.42 4.92 8.44
C SER A 125 -11.24 3.98 8.63
N LEU A 126 -10.71 3.84 9.85
CA LEU A 126 -9.65 2.88 10.15
C LEU A 126 -10.16 1.45 10.02
N SER A 127 -11.37 1.17 10.50
CA SER A 127 -11.98 -0.16 10.44
C SER A 127 -12.27 -0.58 8.99
N MET A 128 -12.93 0.27 8.21
CA MET A 128 -13.19 0.00 6.80
C MET A 128 -11.90 0.01 5.97
N GLY A 129 -10.98 0.93 6.27
CA GLY A 129 -9.66 0.99 5.63
C GLY A 129 -8.88 -0.30 5.82
N ALA A 130 -8.91 -0.90 7.03
CA ALA A 130 -8.27 -2.19 7.29
C ALA A 130 -8.91 -3.33 6.47
N ILE A 131 -10.24 -3.32 6.28
CA ILE A 131 -10.93 -4.30 5.43
C ILE A 131 -10.54 -4.12 3.96
N ILE A 132 -10.57 -2.88 3.45
CA ILE A 132 -10.14 -2.56 2.08
C ILE A 132 -8.69 -3.02 1.89
N ALA A 133 -7.81 -2.70 2.83
CA ALA A 133 -6.42 -3.09 2.78
C ALA A 133 -6.30 -4.63 2.77
N ALA A 134 -6.99 -5.33 3.67
CA ALA A 134 -7.00 -6.79 3.72
C ALA A 134 -7.48 -7.42 2.41
N ILE A 135 -8.45 -6.84 1.70
CA ILE A 135 -8.94 -7.34 0.41
C ILE A 135 -7.98 -7.00 -0.73
N THR A 136 -7.39 -5.80 -0.71
CA THR A 136 -6.66 -5.24 -1.86
C THR A 136 -5.15 -5.46 -1.83
N ALA A 137 -4.54 -5.78 -0.67
CA ALA A 137 -3.09 -5.87 -0.49
C ALA A 137 -2.37 -6.67 -1.57
N ARG A 138 -2.83 -7.91 -1.82
CA ARG A 138 -2.23 -8.79 -2.83
C ARG A 138 -2.75 -8.56 -4.24
N PRO A 139 -4.07 -8.39 -4.48
CA PRO A 139 -4.58 -8.10 -5.82
C PRO A 139 -3.98 -6.83 -6.42
N PHE A 140 -3.75 -5.78 -5.62
CA PHE A 140 -3.11 -4.56 -6.06
C PHE A 140 -1.74 -4.84 -6.68
N GLY A 141 -0.85 -5.51 -5.94
CA GLY A 141 0.49 -5.82 -6.43
C GLY A 141 0.48 -6.71 -7.68
N LYS A 142 -0.41 -7.72 -7.71
CA LYS A 142 -0.43 -8.70 -8.81
C LYS A 142 -1.04 -8.17 -10.10
N TYR A 143 -2.16 -7.45 -10.00
CA TYR A 143 -2.98 -7.09 -11.17
C TYR A 143 -2.88 -5.60 -11.51
N VAL A 144 -2.87 -4.72 -10.52
CA VAL A 144 -2.88 -3.27 -10.76
C VAL A 144 -1.47 -2.78 -11.04
N LEU A 145 -0.54 -3.05 -10.13
CA LEU A 145 0.83 -2.56 -10.23
C LEU A 145 1.55 -3.11 -11.46
N ASN A 146 1.47 -4.41 -11.71
CA ASN A 146 2.10 -5.01 -12.87
C ASN A 146 1.50 -4.50 -14.19
N LYS A 147 0.17 -4.32 -14.26
CA LYS A 147 -0.47 -3.74 -15.44
C LYS A 147 -0.08 -2.28 -15.63
N TRP A 148 0.03 -1.50 -14.55
CA TRP A 148 0.47 -0.11 -14.59
C TRP A 148 1.91 0.03 -15.10
N ARG A 149 2.81 -0.82 -14.60
CA ARG A 149 4.19 -0.91 -15.09
C ARG A 149 4.23 -1.26 -16.58
N ASN A 150 3.45 -2.24 -17.02
CA ASN A 150 3.36 -2.63 -18.43
C ASN A 150 2.83 -1.49 -19.32
N LEU A 151 1.80 -0.77 -18.87
CA LEU A 151 1.24 0.38 -19.59
C LEU A 151 2.26 1.49 -19.82
N LEU A 152 3.19 1.70 -18.87
CA LEU A 152 4.23 2.72 -18.96
C LEU A 152 5.51 2.22 -19.66
N GLY A 153 5.44 1.08 -20.35
CA GLY A 153 6.59 0.47 -21.03
C GLY A 153 7.68 0.03 -20.06
N TYR A 154 7.31 -0.21 -18.80
CA TYR A 154 8.19 -0.59 -17.70
C TYR A 154 7.89 -2.01 -17.21
N ALA A 155 7.50 -2.87 -18.13
CA ALA A 155 7.41 -4.30 -17.90
C ALA A 155 8.83 -4.84 -17.64
N ARG A 156 9.08 -5.35 -16.43
CA ARG A 156 10.19 -6.25 -16.15
C ARG A 156 9.61 -7.60 -15.77
#